data_AF-A0A6A8G5H8-F1
#
_entry.id   AF-A0A6A8G5H8-F1
#
_cell.length_a   1.000
_cell.length_b   1.000
_cell.length_c   1.000
_cell.angle_alpha   90.00
_cell.angle_beta   90.00
_cell.angle_gamma   90.00
#
_symmetry.space_group_name_H-M   'P 1'
#
loop_
_entity.id
_entity.type
_entity.pdbx_description
1 polymer ?
#
loop_
_entity_poly.entity_id
_entity_poly.type
_entity_poly.pdbx_seq_one_letter_code
_entity_poly.pdbx_strand_id
1 'polypeptide(L)'
;MSTITPTVRPTRSVLVRRGLTAVALSLAANALVLALVLASGAVQPFAPLSYPSVLFLSGAGAVGATLVYGYLTTRVENPDRTFLRVALAVLVVSFLPDIGLLFGDPQATIPGVLVLMAMHVVVAGVCVGTLTKIGREPDAV
;
A
#
# COMPACT_ATOMS: atom_id res chain seq x y z
N MET A 1 35.05 -13.27 28.62
CA MET A 1 33.75 -13.91 28.34
C MET A 1 32.92 -12.89 27.56
N SER A 2 33.00 -12.90 26.22
CA SER A 2 32.35 -11.88 25.39
C SER A 2 30.95 -12.35 25.03
N THR A 3 29.94 -11.68 25.57
CA THR A 3 28.53 -11.93 25.27
C THR A 3 28.26 -11.48 23.84
N ILE A 4 28.21 -12.43 22.91
CA ILE A 4 27.74 -12.17 21.55
C ILE A 4 26.22 -12.06 21.66
N THR A 5 25.68 -10.86 21.75
CA THR A 5 24.25 -10.63 21.61
C THR A 5 23.87 -11.07 20.20
N PRO A 6 23.09 -12.16 20.02
CA PRO A 6 22.62 -12.50 18.70
C PRO A 6 21.73 -11.34 18.24
N THR A 7 22.17 -10.59 17.24
CA THR A 7 21.31 -9.66 16.51
C THR A 7 20.17 -10.48 15.93
N VAL A 8 19.00 -10.43 16.57
CA VAL A 8 17.79 -11.13 16.16
C VAL A 8 17.36 -10.53 14.81
N ARG A 9 17.82 -11.14 13.73
CA ARG A 9 17.35 -10.82 12.38
C ARG A 9 15.87 -11.24 12.33
N PRO A 10 14.93 -10.36 11.97
CA PRO A 10 13.52 -10.70 11.96
C PRO A 10 13.30 -11.94 11.09
N THR A 11 12.76 -13.00 11.68
CA THR A 11 12.52 -14.28 11.01
C THR A 11 11.62 -14.04 9.80
N ARG A 12 11.96 -14.57 8.62
CA ARG A 12 11.19 -14.40 7.35
C ARG A 12 9.68 -14.58 7.54
N SER A 13 9.26 -15.46 8.46
CA SER A 13 7.86 -15.69 8.86
C SER A 13 7.12 -14.41 9.29
N VAL A 14 7.78 -13.52 10.06
CA VAL A 14 7.18 -12.26 10.54
C VAL A 14 6.96 -11.29 9.38
N LEU A 15 7.90 -11.20 8.44
CA LEU A 15 7.77 -10.38 7.24
C LEU A 15 6.64 -10.88 6.33
N VAL A 16 6.53 -12.19 6.13
CA VAL A 16 5.45 -12.80 5.34
C VAL A 16 4.09 -12.53 5.97
N ARG A 17 3.96 -12.70 7.30
CA ARG A 17 2.72 -12.41 8.01
C ARG A 17 2.34 -10.93 7.92
N ARG A 18 3.30 -10.01 8.07
CA ARG A 18 3.08 -8.56 7.91
C ARG A 18 2.67 -8.18 6.49
N GLY A 19 3.30 -8.78 5.49
CA GLY A 19 2.94 -8.62 4.08
C GLY A 19 1.52 -9.08 3.79
N LEU A 20 1.16 -10.28 4.26
CA LEU A 20 -0.20 -10.81 4.14
C LEU A 20 -1.24 -9.91 4.80
N THR A 21 -0.96 -9.40 6.01
CA THR A 21 -1.85 -8.44 6.66
C THR A 21 -1.94 -7.12 5.91
N ALA A 22 -0.84 -6.63 5.33
CA ALA A 22 -0.84 -5.39 4.54
C ALA A 22 -1.67 -5.54 3.26
N VAL A 23 -1.57 -6.70 2.59
CA VAL A 23 -2.38 -7.04 1.41
C VAL A 23 -3.85 -7.14 1.81
N ALA A 24 -4.19 -7.91 2.84
CA ALA A 24 -5.56 -8.09 3.29
C ALA A 24 -6.22 -6.76 3.70
N LEU A 25 -5.51 -5.93 4.47
CA LEU A 25 -5.99 -4.61 4.89
C LEU A 25 -6.13 -3.66 3.70
N SER A 26 -5.20 -3.68 2.74
CA SER A 26 -5.30 -2.83 1.54
C SER A 26 -6.51 -3.20 0.69
N LEU A 27 -6.75 -4.50 0.48
CA LEU A 27 -7.91 -4.99 -0.25
C LEU A 27 -9.21 -4.60 0.46
N ALA A 28 -9.29 -4.83 1.78
CA ALA A 28 -10.48 -4.50 2.56
C ALA A 28 -10.77 -2.99 2.59
N ALA A 29 -9.74 -2.17 2.81
CA ALA A 29 -9.88 -0.71 2.84
C ALA A 29 -10.33 -0.16 1.49
N ASN A 30 -9.71 -0.58 0.38
CA ASN A 30 -10.12 -0.10 -0.94
C ASN A 30 -11.48 -0.64 -1.38
N ALA A 31 -11.83 -1.88 -1.01
CA ALA A 31 -13.18 -2.40 -1.24
C ALA A 31 -14.25 -1.57 -0.49
N LEU A 32 -13.94 -1.13 0.74
CA LEU A 32 -14.83 -0.27 1.52
C LEU A 32 -14.96 1.12 0.89
N VAL A 33 -13.85 1.76 0.49
CA VAL A 33 -13.87 3.05 -0.21
C VAL A 33 -14.70 2.94 -1.49
N LEU A 34 -14.51 1.86 -2.27
CA LEU A 34 -15.28 1.63 -3.49
C LEU A 34 -16.78 1.48 -3.19
N ALA A 35 -17.14 0.70 -2.17
CA ALA A 35 -18.52 0.52 -1.76
C ALA A 35 -19.19 1.86 -1.38
N LEU A 36 -18.48 2.71 -0.62
CA LEU A 36 -18.97 4.03 -0.23
C LEU A 36 -19.17 4.94 -1.44
N VAL A 37 -18.23 4.93 -2.39
CA VAL A 37 -18.31 5.74 -3.61
C VAL A 37 -19.48 5.30 -4.49
N LEU A 38 -19.64 3.99 -4.72
CA LEU A 38 -20.76 3.45 -5.48
C LEU A 38 -22.10 3.72 -4.79
N ALA A 39 -22.18 3.59 -3.46
CA ALA A 39 -23.38 3.88 -2.69
C ALA A 39 -23.77 5.36 -2.70
N SER A 40 -22.78 6.26 -2.78
CA SER A 40 -23.03 7.70 -2.83
C SER A 40 -23.57 8.19 -4.18
N GLY A 41 -23.40 7.42 -5.25
CA GLY A 41 -23.73 7.86 -6.61
C GLY A 41 -22.94 9.09 -7.09
N ALA A 42 -21.89 9.48 -6.37
CA ALA A 42 -21.16 10.73 -6.62
C ALA A 42 -20.29 10.71 -7.88
N VAL A 43 -20.10 9.54 -8.49
CA VAL A 43 -19.19 9.32 -9.62
C VAL A 43 -19.88 8.49 -10.70
N GLN A 44 -19.70 8.89 -11.96
CA GLN A 44 -20.20 8.14 -13.10
C GLN A 44 -19.54 6.75 -13.19
N PRO A 45 -20.21 5.74 -13.76
CA PRO A 45 -19.63 4.41 -13.95
C PRO A 45 -18.34 4.51 -14.78
N PHE A 46 -17.22 4.18 -14.15
CA PHE A 46 -15.90 4.31 -14.74
C PHE A 46 -15.19 2.95 -14.62
N ALA A 47 -14.70 2.41 -15.74
CA ALA A 47 -14.14 1.04 -15.77
C ALA A 47 -12.99 0.82 -14.75
N PRO A 48 -12.08 1.79 -14.51
CA PRO A 48 -11.08 1.69 -13.45
C PRO A 48 -11.65 1.66 -12.02
N LEU A 49 -12.83 2.23 -11.78
CA LEU A 49 -13.58 2.16 -10.51
C LEU A 49 -14.42 0.88 -10.40
N SER A 50 -13.94 -0.22 -10.97
CA SER A 50 -14.57 -1.54 -10.85
C SER A 50 -13.87 -2.38 -9.79
N TYR A 51 -14.64 -3.20 -9.05
CA TYR A 51 -14.10 -4.16 -8.09
C TYR A 51 -12.91 -4.99 -8.63
N PRO A 52 -12.98 -5.62 -9.82
CA PRO A 52 -11.86 -6.40 -10.33
C PRO A 52 -10.59 -5.57 -10.54
N SER A 53 -10.71 -4.34 -11.07
CA SER A 53 -9.56 -3.46 -11.29
C SER A 53 -8.97 -2.98 -9.96
N VAL A 54 -9.81 -2.47 -9.05
CA VAL A 54 -9.36 -1.95 -7.75
C VAL A 54 -8.68 -3.04 -6.94
N LEU A 55 -9.26 -4.24 -6.87
CA LEU A 55 -8.67 -5.35 -6.11
C LEU A 55 -7.36 -5.82 -6.73
N PHE A 56 -7.28 -5.93 -8.06
CA PHE A 56 -6.05 -6.33 -8.74
C PHE A 56 -4.92 -5.31 -8.53
N LEU A 57 -5.17 -4.02 -8.76
CA LEU A 57 -4.16 -2.96 -8.60
C LEU A 57 -3.73 -2.82 -7.13
N SER A 58 -4.67 -2.90 -6.19
CA SER A 58 -4.37 -2.84 -4.74
C SER A 58 -3.56 -4.04 -4.29
N GLY A 59 -3.91 -5.23 -4.76
CA GLY A 59 -3.17 -6.46 -4.48
C GLY A 59 -1.75 -6.40 -5.04
N ALA A 60 -1.60 -6.02 -6.31
CA ALA A 60 -0.30 -5.86 -6.95
C ALA A 60 0.56 -4.80 -6.23
N GLY A 61 -0.02 -3.66 -5.87
CA GLY A 61 0.65 -2.60 -5.12
C GLY A 61 1.11 -3.06 -3.74
N ALA A 62 0.26 -3.74 -2.97
CA ALA A 62 0.60 -4.25 -1.65
C ALA A 62 1.64 -5.38 -1.67
N VAL A 63 1.58 -6.26 -2.68
CA VAL A 63 2.62 -7.29 -2.91
C VAL A 63 3.95 -6.62 -3.26
N GLY A 64 3.95 -5.67 -4.20
CA GLY A 64 5.14 -4.90 -4.58
C GLY A 64 5.77 -4.18 -3.39
N ALA A 65 4.94 -3.51 -2.57
CA ALA A 65 5.37 -2.85 -1.34
C ALA A 65 6.00 -3.83 -0.34
N THR A 66 5.41 -5.01 -0.16
CA THR A 66 5.96 -6.06 0.70
C THR A 66 7.33 -6.55 0.22
N LEU A 67 7.50 -6.75 -1.10
CA LEU A 67 8.76 -7.17 -1.70
C LEU A 67 9.85 -6.11 -1.53
N VAL A 68 9.51 -4.84 -1.79
CA VAL A 68 10.43 -3.70 -1.61
C VAL A 68 10.86 -3.56 -0.16
N TYR A 69 9.91 -3.67 0.78
CA TYR A 69 10.23 -3.62 2.20
C TYR A 69 11.13 -4.79 2.62
N GLY A 70 10.78 -6.02 2.22
CA GLY A 70 11.61 -7.21 2.46
C GLY A 70 13.04 -7.03 1.94
N TYR A 71 13.20 -6.50 0.72
CA TYR A 71 14.51 -6.18 0.16
C TYR A 71 15.26 -5.13 0.98
N LEU A 72 14.61 -4.03 1.35
CA LEU A 72 15.20 -2.97 2.17
C LEU A 72 15.65 -3.47 3.53
N THR A 73 14.87 -4.33 4.19
CA THR A 73 15.27 -4.91 5.50
C THR A 73 16.53 -5.78 5.42
N THR A 74 16.91 -6.27 4.24
CA THR A 74 18.13 -7.06 4.04
C THR A 74 19.34 -6.23 3.62
N ARG A 75 19.14 -4.98 3.17
CA ARG A 75 20.17 -4.15 2.53
C ARG A 75 20.48 -2.84 3.25
N VAL A 76 19.55 -2.33 4.06
CA VAL A 76 19.60 -0.97 4.61
C VAL A 76 19.48 -1.00 6.13
N GLU A 77 20.32 -0.23 6.83
CA GLU A 77 20.30 -0.11 8.29
C GLU A 77 19.01 0.54 8.83
N ASN A 78 18.41 1.44 8.04
CA ASN A 78 17.17 2.14 8.39
C ASN A 78 16.06 1.86 7.35
N PRO A 79 15.47 0.65 7.35
CA PRO A 79 14.48 0.25 6.36
C PRO A 79 13.19 1.07 6.43
N ASP A 80 12.73 1.47 7.63
CA ASP A 80 11.48 2.23 7.82
C ASP A 80 11.49 3.58 7.09
N ARG A 81 12.52 4.40 7.32
CA ARG A 81 12.65 5.73 6.69
C ARG A 81 12.82 5.62 5.18
N THR A 82 13.59 4.63 4.73
CA THR A 82 13.84 4.42 3.30
C THR A 82 12.58 3.94 2.61
N PHE A 83 11.86 3.01 3.23
CA PHE A 83 10.59 2.52 2.72
C PHE A 83 9.55 3.63 2.65
N LEU A 84 9.46 4.51 3.65
CA LEU A 84 8.54 5.65 3.60
C LEU A 84 8.85 6.57 2.41
N ARG A 85 10.13 6.87 2.14
CA ARG A 85 10.52 7.67 0.96
C ARG A 85 10.17 6.97 -0.35
N VAL A 86 10.44 5.66 -0.45
CA VAL A 86 10.11 4.88 -1.65
C VAL A 86 8.60 4.80 -1.84
N ALA A 87 7.83 4.55 -0.77
CA ALA A 87 6.37 4.51 -0.81
C ALA A 87 5.81 5.86 -1.27
N LEU A 88 6.39 6.98 -0.80
CA LEU A 88 5.97 8.31 -1.21
C LEU A 88 6.33 8.60 -2.68
N ALA A 89 7.51 8.16 -3.14
CA ALA A 89 7.88 8.26 -4.55
C ALA A 89 6.96 7.41 -5.45
N VAL A 90 6.68 6.17 -5.06
CA VAL A 90 5.77 5.27 -5.78
C VAL A 90 4.34 5.82 -5.78
N LEU A 91 3.88 6.42 -4.69
CA LEU A 91 2.57 7.09 -4.61
C LEU A 91 2.46 8.24 -5.62
N VAL A 92 3.51 9.07 -5.71
CA VAL A 92 3.53 10.16 -6.71
C VAL A 92 3.57 9.59 -8.13
N VAL A 93 4.35 8.54 -8.36
CA VAL A 93 4.40 7.87 -9.67
C VAL A 93 3.05 7.21 -10.02
N SER A 94 2.32 6.67 -9.05
CA SER A 94 1.02 6.05 -9.29
C SER A 94 -0.06 7.06 -9.70
N PHE A 95 0.14 8.35 -9.43
CA PHE A 95 -0.75 9.40 -9.92
C PHE A 95 -0.59 9.69 -11.42
N LEU A 96 0.54 9.32 -12.05
CA LEU A 96 0.72 9.50 -13.49
C LEU A 96 -0.32 8.72 -14.31
N PRO A 97 -0.58 7.42 -14.04
CA PRO A 97 -1.68 6.71 -14.69
C PRO A 97 -3.04 7.36 -14.43
N ASP A 98 -3.32 7.82 -13.20
CA ASP A 98 -4.59 8.47 -12.86
C ASP A 98 -4.81 9.75 -13.69
N ILE A 99 -3.77 10.58 -13.83
CA ILE A 99 -3.79 11.78 -14.67
C ILE A 99 -3.87 11.40 -16.15
N GLY A 100 -3.15 10.36 -16.59
CA GLY A 100 -3.20 9.85 -17.95
C GLY A 100 -4.61 9.40 -18.36
N LEU A 101 -5.34 8.76 -17.43
CA LEU A 101 -6.74 8.39 -17.62
C LEU A 101 -7.64 9.62 -17.80
N LEU A 102 -7.38 10.71 -17.06
CA LEU A 102 -8.15 11.97 -17.21
C LEU A 102 -8.07 12.55 -18.62
N PHE A 103 -6.92 12.41 -19.29
CA PHE A 103 -6.70 12.94 -20.64
C PHE A 103 -6.96 11.91 -21.75
N GLY A 104 -6.91 10.62 -21.43
CA GLY A 104 -6.99 9.51 -22.40
C GLY A 104 -8.35 8.83 -22.49
N ASP A 105 -9.20 8.92 -21.45
CA ASP A 105 -10.50 8.27 -21.41
C ASP A 105 -11.63 9.32 -21.39
N PRO A 106 -12.55 9.31 -22.39
CA PRO A 106 -13.70 10.22 -22.43
C PRO A 106 -14.66 10.06 -21.24
N GLN A 107 -14.63 8.92 -20.54
CA GLN A 107 -15.45 8.64 -19.36
C GLN A 107 -14.76 9.06 -18.05
N ALA A 108 -13.49 9.49 -18.10
CA ALA A 108 -12.78 9.93 -16.91
C ALA A 108 -13.31 11.29 -16.44
N THR A 109 -13.80 11.31 -15.20
CA THR A 109 -14.26 12.54 -14.55
C THR A 109 -13.25 12.95 -13.48
N ILE A 110 -13.08 14.26 -13.26
CA ILE A 110 -12.25 14.81 -12.17
C ILE A 110 -12.57 14.13 -10.82
N PRO A 111 -13.84 14.00 -10.38
CA PRO A 111 -14.15 13.28 -9.14
C PRO A 111 -13.76 11.80 -9.17
N GLY A 112 -13.90 11.09 -10.29
CA GLY A 112 -13.45 9.70 -10.39
C GLY A 112 -11.94 9.53 -10.26
N VAL A 113 -11.17 10.43 -10.88
CA VAL A 113 -9.70 10.45 -10.76
C VAL A 113 -9.27 10.79 -9.34
N LEU A 114 -9.92 11.75 -8.68
CA LEU A 114 -9.65 12.07 -7.27
C LEU A 114 -9.92 10.87 -6.34
N VAL A 115 -10.97 10.08 -6.61
CA VAL A 115 -11.24 8.86 -5.86
C VAL A 115 -10.14 7.81 -6.08
N LEU A 116 -9.67 7.63 -7.32
CA LEU A 116 -8.55 6.72 -7.60
C LEU A 116 -7.27 7.16 -6.88
N MET A 117 -6.93 8.45 -6.94
CA MET A 117 -5.78 8.99 -6.20
C MET A 117 -5.93 8.77 -4.69
N ALA A 118 -7.13 8.97 -4.13
CA ALA A 118 -7.39 8.71 -2.71
C ALA A 118 -7.20 7.22 -2.35
N MET A 119 -7.64 6.30 -3.21
CA MET A 119 -7.42 4.86 -3.02
C MET A 119 -5.92 4.51 -3.01
N HIS A 120 -5.10 5.17 -3.84
CA HIS A 120 -3.64 4.99 -3.80
C HIS A 120 -3.04 5.45 -2.46
N VAL A 121 -3.51 6.60 -1.93
CA VAL A 121 -3.07 7.11 -0.63
C VAL A 121 -3.45 6.13 0.49
N VAL A 122 -4.65 5.56 0.44
CA VAL A 122 -5.11 4.54 1.42
C VAL A 122 -4.20 3.33 1.41
N VAL A 123 -3.91 2.75 0.23
CA VAL A 123 -3.00 1.59 0.11
C VAL A 123 -1.61 1.92 0.61
N ALA A 124 -1.06 3.07 0.23
CA ALA A 124 0.26 3.51 0.68
C ALA A 124 0.30 3.67 2.21
N GLY A 125 -0.71 4.31 2.80
CA GLY A 125 -0.82 4.49 4.24
C GLY A 125 -0.93 3.17 5.00
N VAL A 126 -1.76 2.23 4.51
CA VAL A 126 -1.89 0.89 5.08
C VAL A 126 -0.57 0.14 4.97
N CYS A 127 0.07 0.11 3.81
CA CYS A 127 1.35 -0.59 3.64
C CYS A 127 2.43 -0.02 4.57
N VAL A 128 2.59 1.30 4.63
CA VAL A 128 3.55 1.96 5.52
C VAL A 128 3.22 1.65 6.98
N GLY A 129 1.99 1.85 7.43
CA GLY A 129 1.60 1.58 8.82
C GLY A 129 1.80 0.12 9.24
N THR A 130 1.41 -0.82 8.38
CA THR A 130 1.48 -2.26 8.70
C THR A 130 2.92 -2.79 8.69
N LEU A 131 3.74 -2.33 7.74
CA LEU A 131 5.12 -2.81 7.58
C LEU A 131 6.10 -2.13 8.55
N THR A 132 5.91 -0.84 8.86
CA THR A 132 6.82 -0.07 9.73
C THR A 132 6.45 -0.15 11.22
N LYS A 133 5.17 -0.28 11.58
CA LYS A 133 4.71 -0.09 12.97
C LYS A 133 4.50 -1.39 13.77
N ILE A 134 4.17 -2.52 13.12
CA ILE A 134 4.01 -3.84 13.76
C ILE A 134 5.36 -4.58 13.94
N GLY A 135 6.44 -3.88 13.59
CA GLY A 135 7.88 -4.14 13.83
C GLY A 135 8.28 -4.38 15.27
N ARG A 136 7.78 -3.49 16.13
CA ARG A 136 8.12 -3.42 17.54
C ARG A 136 7.04 -4.18 18.27
N GLU A 137 7.34 -5.38 18.74
CA GLU A 137 6.63 -5.87 19.92
C GLU A 137 6.74 -4.74 20.96
N PRO A 138 5.64 -4.27 21.55
CA PRO A 138 5.74 -3.41 22.71
C PRO A 138 6.60 -4.18 23.71
N ASP A 139 7.74 -3.61 24.07
CA ASP A 139 8.62 -4.16 25.08
C ASP A 139 7.75 -4.66 26.23
N ALA A 140 7.88 -5.96 26.52
CA ALA A 140 7.26 -6.57 27.68
C ALA A 140 7.60 -5.71 28.90
N VAL A 141 6.59 -5.02 29.43
CA VAL A 141 6.64 -4.38 30.75
C VAL A 141 6.43 -5.45 31.80
#